data_AF-A0AAD0EW63-F1
#
_entry.id   AF-A0AAD0EW63-F1
#
_cell.length_a   1.000
_cell.length_b   1.000
_cell.length_c   1.000
_cell.angle_alpha   90.00
_cell.angle_beta   90.00
_cell.angle_gamma   90.00
#
_symmetry.space_group_name_H-M   'P 1'
#
loop_
_entity.id
_entity.type
_entity.pdbx_description
1 polymer ?
#
loop_
_entity_poly.entity_id
_entity_poly.type
_entity_poly.pdbx_seq_one_letter_code
_entity_poly.pdbx_strand_id
1 'polypeptide(L)'
;MTMVRVDPETRRIYLACARGLVAGRISLDAADDAGLDIELPVFSVGQVGQLANIHPQTLRQYDRLGLIVPERTEGGARRYSLRDLDRLGQAQHLSQDESINLAGVTRILALAEENRQLRRQLRRSHQSQGSSMFAAAADGRVVEVRRSSRARLWRQDTTHDEPID
;
A
#
# COMPACT_ATOMS: atom_id res chain seq x y z
N MET A 1 11.84 21.80 -6.67
CA MET A 1 10.60 21.05 -6.39
C MET A 1 9.71 21.83 -5.41
N THR A 2 8.66 22.45 -5.95
CA THR A 2 7.64 23.27 -5.27
C THR A 2 6.91 22.48 -4.17
N MET A 3 6.53 23.14 -3.07
CA MET A 3 5.69 22.51 -2.04
C MET A 3 4.43 21.91 -2.68
N VAL A 4 4.26 20.59 -2.58
CA VAL A 4 3.01 19.92 -2.96
C VAL A 4 1.89 20.50 -2.08
N ARG A 5 1.04 21.34 -2.67
CA ARG A 5 -0.15 21.87 -2.02
C ARG A 5 -1.22 20.80 -2.05
N VAL A 6 -1.39 20.13 -0.92
CA VAL A 6 -2.46 19.15 -0.71
C VAL A 6 -3.64 19.87 -0.08
N ASP A 7 -4.84 19.66 -0.64
CA ASP A 7 -6.09 20.19 -0.09
C ASP A 7 -6.30 19.75 1.39
N PRO A 8 -6.91 20.58 2.26
CA PRO A 8 -7.14 20.22 3.66
C PRO A 8 -7.88 18.89 3.87
N GLU A 9 -8.82 18.52 3.01
CA GLU A 9 -9.55 17.26 3.08
C GLU A 9 -8.63 16.08 2.77
N THR A 10 -7.88 16.18 1.69
CA THR A 10 -6.88 15.16 1.33
C THR A 10 -5.84 15.01 2.44
N ARG A 11 -5.38 16.12 3.02
CA ARG A 11 -4.43 16.12 4.13
C ARG A 11 -4.95 15.36 5.36
N ARG A 12 -6.26 15.41 5.65
CA ARG A 12 -6.87 14.64 6.74
C ARG A 12 -6.78 13.13 6.50
N ILE A 13 -7.04 12.68 5.27
CA ILE A 13 -6.95 11.27 4.89
C ILE A 13 -5.51 10.78 5.07
N TYR A 14 -4.53 11.52 4.56
CA TYR A 14 -3.11 11.20 4.74
C TYR A 14 -2.71 11.12 6.21
N LEU A 15 -3.17 12.05 7.05
CA LEU A 15 -2.90 12.02 8.50
C LEU A 15 -3.53 10.79 9.18
N ALA A 16 -4.75 10.42 8.80
CA ALA A 16 -5.42 9.23 9.33
C ALA A 16 -4.66 7.95 8.94
N CYS A 17 -4.26 7.83 7.67
CA CYS A 17 -3.45 6.72 7.17
C CYS A 17 -2.09 6.67 7.86
N ALA A 18 -1.38 7.79 8.00
CA ALA A 18 -0.09 7.85 8.68
C ALA A 18 -0.16 7.33 10.12
N ARG A 19 -1.20 7.70 10.87
CA ARG A 19 -1.44 7.18 12.23
C ARG A 19 -1.75 5.69 12.24
N GLY A 20 -2.47 5.20 11.23
CA GLY A 20 -2.77 3.77 11.10
C GLY A 20 -1.51 2.95 10.80
N LEU A 21 -0.66 3.44 9.89
CA LEU A 21 0.59 2.80 9.47
C LEU A 21 1.59 2.71 10.64
N VAL A 22 1.86 3.83 11.33
CA VAL A 22 2.78 3.83 12.48
C VAL A 22 2.30 2.87 13.58
N ALA A 23 0.99 2.80 13.81
CA ALA A 23 0.41 1.90 14.80
C ALA A 23 0.30 0.44 14.33
N GLY A 24 0.76 0.11 13.12
CA GLY A 24 0.63 -1.23 12.53
C GLY A 24 -0.81 -1.69 12.28
N ARG A 25 -1.79 -0.77 12.29
CA ARG A 25 -3.23 -1.08 12.12
C ARG A 25 -3.65 -1.13 10.66
N ILE A 26 -2.86 -0.51 9.79
CA ILE A 26 -3.09 -0.44 8.34
C ILE A 26 -1.80 -0.88 7.66
N SER A 27 -1.89 -1.60 6.55
CA SER A 27 -0.73 -1.92 5.72
C SER A 27 -0.53 -0.88 4.61
N LEU A 28 0.71 -0.64 4.22
CA LEU A 28 1.04 0.25 3.10
C LEU A 28 0.39 -0.18 1.79
N ASP A 29 0.26 -1.50 1.56
CA ASP A 29 -0.44 -2.05 0.41
C ASP A 29 -1.93 -1.67 0.40
N ALA A 30 -2.62 -1.72 1.55
CA ALA A 30 -4.03 -1.32 1.63
C ALA A 30 -4.23 0.18 1.37
N ALA A 31 -3.28 1.03 1.79
CA ALA A 31 -3.32 2.45 1.49
C ALA A 31 -3.14 2.73 -0.02
N ASP A 32 -2.22 2.00 -0.67
CA ASP A 32 -1.98 2.08 -2.11
C ASP A 32 -3.17 1.56 -2.92
N ASP A 33 -3.75 0.42 -2.52
CA ASP A 33 -4.94 -0.17 -3.15
C ASP A 33 -6.18 0.76 -3.02
N ALA A 34 -6.23 1.60 -1.98
CA ALA A 34 -7.26 2.62 -1.81
C ALA A 34 -7.05 3.87 -2.70
N GLY A 35 -5.99 3.89 -3.53
CA GLY A 35 -5.70 4.97 -4.47
C GLY A 35 -4.95 6.16 -3.88
N LEU A 36 -4.33 6.01 -2.70
CA LEU A 36 -3.48 7.05 -2.13
C LEU A 36 -2.09 6.99 -2.75
N ASP A 37 -1.53 8.16 -3.08
CA ASP A 37 -0.13 8.26 -3.46
C ASP A 37 0.75 8.13 -2.21
N ILE A 38 1.23 6.92 -1.97
CA ILE A 38 2.05 6.59 -0.80
C ILE A 38 3.46 7.19 -0.83
N GLU A 39 3.92 7.67 -2.00
CA GLU A 39 5.24 8.30 -2.17
C GLU A 39 5.16 9.83 -2.02
N LEU A 40 3.96 10.41 -2.02
CA LEU A 40 3.76 11.85 -1.93
C LEU A 40 4.37 12.43 -0.63
N PRO A 41 5.32 13.37 -0.70
CA PRO A 41 6.06 13.91 0.45
C PRO A 41 5.25 14.97 1.23
N VAL A 42 4.21 14.53 1.95
CA VAL A 42 3.22 15.41 2.62
C VAL A 42 3.67 15.91 4.00
N PHE A 43 4.48 15.13 4.72
CA PHE A 43 4.75 15.37 6.15
C PHE A 43 6.09 16.08 6.38
N SER A 44 6.12 17.01 7.33
CA SER A 44 7.38 17.62 7.79
C SER A 44 8.04 16.78 8.89
N VAL A 45 9.35 16.96 9.10
CA VAL A 45 10.10 16.27 10.17
C VAL A 45 9.44 16.37 11.55
N GLY A 46 8.86 17.52 11.89
CA GLY A 46 8.17 17.71 13.18
C GLY A 46 6.87 16.92 13.27
N GLN A 47 6.10 16.88 12.18
CA GLN A 47 4.86 16.09 12.11
C GLN A 47 5.16 14.60 12.20
N VAL A 48 6.19 14.12 11.49
CA VAL A 48 6.63 12.73 11.57
C VAL A 48 7.07 12.38 12.98
N GLY A 49 7.85 13.25 13.64
CA GLY A 49 8.26 13.02 15.02
C GLY A 49 7.09 12.86 15.99
N GLN A 50 6.03 13.67 15.81
CA GLN A 50 4.79 13.54 16.60
C GLN A 50 4.00 12.27 16.27
N LEU A 51 3.87 11.94 14.98
CA LEU A 51 3.11 10.76 14.53
C LEU A 51 3.78 9.46 14.97
N ALA A 52 5.09 9.38 14.82
CA ALA A 52 5.91 8.22 15.15
C ALA A 52 6.36 8.17 16.60
N ASN A 53 6.12 9.22 17.39
CA ASN A 53 6.69 9.41 18.74
C ASN A 53 8.24 9.29 18.77
N ILE A 54 8.91 9.81 17.75
CA ILE A 54 10.38 9.80 17.60
C ILE A 54 10.92 11.22 17.67
N HIS A 55 12.03 11.40 18.40
CA HIS A 55 12.71 12.68 18.43
C HIS A 55 13.27 13.08 17.04
N PRO A 56 13.13 14.34 16.58
CA PRO A 56 13.61 14.77 15.26
C PRO A 56 15.09 14.48 14.99
N GLN A 57 15.93 14.46 16.02
CA GLN A 57 17.35 14.10 15.87
C GLN A 57 17.54 12.63 15.47
N THR A 58 16.74 11.73 16.02
CA THR A 58 16.74 10.30 15.67
C THR A 58 16.27 10.10 14.24
N LEU A 59 15.26 10.85 13.78
CA LEU A 59 14.85 10.83 12.36
C LEU A 59 15.98 11.26 11.42
N ARG A 60 16.78 12.26 11.80
CA ARG A 60 17.97 12.67 11.03
C ARG A 60 19.05 11.59 11.04
N GLN A 61 19.20 10.87 12.15
CA GLN A 61 20.12 9.75 12.22
C GLN A 61 19.67 8.62 11.29
N TYR A 62 18.38 8.28 11.27
CA TYR A 62 17.82 7.26 10.39
C TYR A 62 17.95 7.64 8.92
N ASP A 63 17.76 8.91 8.56
CA ASP A 63 18.06 9.46 7.23
C ASP A 63 19.53 9.27 6.85
N ARG A 64 20.48 9.65 7.73
CA ARG A 64 21.92 9.48 7.46
C ARG A 64 22.34 8.02 7.30
N LEU A 65 21.67 7.11 7.99
CA LEU A 65 21.94 5.68 7.92
C LEU A 65 21.24 4.99 6.75
N GLY A 66 20.44 5.73 5.97
CA GLY A 66 19.71 5.20 4.82
C GLY A 66 18.53 4.30 5.19
N LEU A 67 18.12 4.26 6.46
CA LEU A 67 16.94 3.52 6.89
C LEU A 67 15.66 4.07 6.24
N ILE A 68 15.63 5.40 6.13
CA ILE A 68 14.59 6.17 5.44
C ILE A 68 15.27 7.18 4.54
N VAL A 69 14.63 7.54 3.43
CA VAL A 69 15.20 8.48 2.46
C VAL A 69 14.14 9.53 2.15
N PRO A 70 14.01 10.57 3.00
CA PRO A 70 13.02 11.61 2.80
C PRO A 70 13.38 12.47 1.58
N GLU A 71 12.36 12.95 0.89
CA GLU A 71 12.54 13.97 -0.13
C GLU A 71 12.96 15.31 0.49
N ARG A 72 13.68 16.13 -0.28
CA ARG A 72 14.11 17.46 0.14
C ARG A 72 13.44 18.53 -0.71
N THR A 73 12.90 19.55 -0.05
CA THR A 73 12.45 20.75 -0.75
C THR A 73 13.63 21.56 -1.27
N GLU A 74 13.38 22.56 -2.11
CA GLU A 74 14.42 23.50 -2.57
C GLU A 74 15.15 24.20 -1.42
N GLY A 75 14.45 24.48 -0.32
CA GLY A 75 15.05 25.01 0.91
C GLY A 75 15.78 23.97 1.78
N GLY A 76 15.98 22.75 1.29
CA GLY A 76 16.66 21.67 2.01
C GLY A 76 15.87 21.04 3.16
N ALA A 77 14.59 21.38 3.30
CA ALA A 77 13.74 20.82 4.35
C ALA A 77 13.30 19.40 3.98
N ARG A 78 13.41 18.47 4.94
CA ARG A 78 12.99 17.07 4.78
C ARG A 78 11.48 16.96 4.73
N ARG A 79 10.99 16.18 3.77
CA ARG A 79 9.59 15.82 3.60
C ARG A 79 9.48 14.32 3.51
N TYR A 80 8.45 13.80 4.16
CA TYR A 80 8.27 12.37 4.34
C TYR A 80 6.93 11.96 3.73
N SER A 81 6.91 10.75 3.16
CA SER A 81 5.74 10.14 2.55
C SER A 81 5.08 9.12 3.47
N LEU A 82 3.90 8.60 3.10
CA LEU A 82 3.26 7.52 3.87
C LEU A 82 4.15 6.29 3.97
N ARG A 83 4.92 5.98 2.93
CA ARG A 83 5.90 4.90 2.94
C ARG A 83 7.00 5.10 3.98
N ASP A 84 7.48 6.33 4.16
CA ASP A 84 8.47 6.61 5.21
C ASP A 84 7.88 6.37 6.61
N LEU A 85 6.61 6.75 6.82
CA LEU A 85 5.92 6.56 8.10
C LEU A 85 5.70 5.07 8.41
N ASP A 86 5.34 4.29 7.40
CA ASP A 86 5.21 2.83 7.51
C ASP A 86 6.56 2.17 7.87
N ARG A 87 7.63 2.55 7.17
CA ARG A 87 9.00 2.09 7.49
C ARG A 87 9.42 2.46 8.91
N LEU A 88 9.09 3.67 9.38
CA LEU A 88 9.39 4.09 10.74
C LEU A 88 8.62 3.29 11.79
N GLY A 89 7.35 2.95 11.53
CA GLY A 89 6.56 2.07 12.40
C GLY A 89 7.18 0.68 12.50
N GLN A 90 7.49 0.07 11.36
CA GLN A 90 8.14 -1.25 11.31
C GLN A 90 9.52 -1.25 11.98
N ALA A 91 10.32 -0.20 11.75
CA ALA A 91 11.64 -0.07 12.38
C ALA A 91 11.55 0.01 13.91
N GLN A 92 10.54 0.71 14.45
CA GLN A 92 10.31 0.77 15.88
C GLN A 92 9.91 -0.58 16.44
N HIS A 93 8.98 -1.27 15.80
CA HIS A 93 8.54 -2.61 16.21
C HIS A 93 9.73 -3.59 16.27
N LEU A 94 10.51 -3.68 15.19
CA LEU A 94 11.69 -4.56 15.12
C LEU A 94 12.78 -4.20 16.15
N SER A 95 12.98 -2.91 16.43
CA SER A 95 13.99 -2.47 17.39
C SER A 95 13.56 -2.63 18.84
N GLN A 96 12.28 -2.41 19.16
CA GLN A 96 11.77 -2.41 20.53
C GLN A 96 11.32 -3.80 20.98
N ASP A 97 10.56 -4.51 20.14
CA ASP A 97 9.95 -5.79 20.52
C ASP A 97 10.89 -6.97 20.25
N GLU A 98 11.64 -6.90 19.14
CA GLU A 98 12.57 -7.97 18.73
C GLU A 98 14.04 -7.68 19.09
N SER A 99 14.33 -6.51 19.68
CA SER A 99 15.69 -6.08 20.07
C SER A 99 16.72 -6.16 18.92
N ILE A 100 16.27 -5.97 17.68
CA ILE A 100 17.13 -6.06 16.50
C ILE A 100 17.95 -4.78 16.36
N ASN A 101 19.24 -4.95 16.05
CA ASN A 101 20.11 -3.81 15.79
C ASN A 101 19.71 -3.06 14.51
N LEU A 102 20.09 -1.79 14.41
CA LEU A 102 19.65 -0.92 13.31
C LEU A 102 20.10 -1.39 11.92
N ALA A 103 21.26 -2.05 11.80
CA ALA A 103 21.71 -2.62 10.53
C ALA A 103 20.83 -3.82 10.11
N GLY A 104 20.42 -4.64 11.07
CA GLY A 104 19.46 -5.73 10.89
C GLY A 104 18.09 -5.20 10.47
N VAL A 105 17.59 -4.16 11.16
CA VAL A 105 16.34 -3.49 10.80
C VAL A 105 16.39 -2.98 9.36
N THR A 106 17.45 -2.26 8.96
CA THR A 106 17.60 -1.76 7.59
C THR A 106 17.56 -2.90 6.57
N ARG A 107 18.23 -4.02 6.84
CA ARG A 107 18.25 -5.18 5.92
C ARG A 107 16.89 -5.86 5.83
N ILE A 108 16.19 -6.02 6.96
CA ILE A 108 14.85 -6.61 7.01
C ILE A 108 13.87 -5.74 6.21
N LEU A 109 13.89 -4.42 6.41
CA LEU A 109 13.00 -3.51 5.66
C LEU A 109 13.30 -3.49 4.15
N ALA A 110 14.57 -3.61 3.77
CA ALA A 110 14.95 -3.73 2.36
C ALA A 110 14.38 -5.01 1.73
N LEU A 111 14.50 -6.15 2.42
CA LEU A 111 13.95 -7.43 1.98
C LEU A 111 12.41 -7.43 1.96
N ALA A 112 11.77 -6.83 2.97
CA ALA A 112 10.33 -6.68 3.03
C ALA A 112 9.80 -5.87 1.83
N GLU A 113 10.52 -4.81 1.45
CA GLU A 113 10.19 -4.00 0.28
C GLU A 113 10.36 -4.77 -1.04
N GLU A 114 11.46 -5.51 -1.20
CA GLU A 114 11.65 -6.38 -2.36
C GLU A 114 10.53 -7.43 -2.45
N ASN A 115 10.17 -8.05 -1.33
CA ASN A 115 9.07 -9.02 -1.27
C ASN A 115 7.73 -8.37 -1.64
N ARG A 116 7.47 -7.15 -1.17
CA ARG A 116 6.28 -6.36 -1.55
C ARG A 116 6.22 -6.13 -3.05
N GLN A 117 7.33 -5.73 -3.67
CA GLN A 117 7.43 -5.52 -5.12
C GLN A 117 7.19 -6.81 -5.90
N LEU A 118 7.81 -7.92 -5.49
CA LEU A 118 7.62 -9.22 -6.11
C LEU A 118 6.16 -9.68 -6.02
N ARG A 119 5.53 -9.55 -4.85
CA ARG A 119 4.10 -9.86 -4.68
C ARG A 119 3.21 -9.01 -5.59
N ARG A 120 3.52 -7.72 -5.75
CA ARG A 120 2.80 -6.83 -6.68
C ARG A 120 2.97 -7.26 -8.13
N GLN A 121 4.18 -7.64 -8.55
CA GLN A 121 4.43 -8.15 -9.91
C GLN A 121 3.67 -9.46 -10.17
N LEU A 122 3.64 -10.37 -9.20
CA LEU A 122 2.85 -11.59 -9.28
C LEU A 122 1.35 -11.28 -9.41
N ARG A 123 0.80 -10.37 -8.60
CA ARG A 123 -0.61 -9.94 -8.69
C ARG A 123 -0.94 -9.41 -10.09
N ARG A 124 -0.08 -8.54 -10.66
CA ARG A 124 -0.26 -8.00 -12.02
C ARG A 124 -0.22 -9.09 -13.09
N SER A 125 0.71 -10.04 -12.96
CA SER A 125 0.87 -11.14 -13.92
C SER A 125 -0.31 -12.12 -13.89
N HIS A 126 -0.86 -12.41 -12.70
CA HIS A 126 -2.05 -13.26 -12.58
C HIS A 126 -3.31 -12.55 -13.09
N GLN A 127 -3.42 -11.23 -12.95
CA GLN A 127 -4.53 -10.45 -13.51
C GLN A 127 -4.50 -10.40 -15.04
N SER A 128 -3.32 -10.33 -15.66
CA SER A 128 -3.21 -10.38 -17.13
C SER A 128 -3.55 -11.76 -17.69
N GLN A 129 -3.19 -12.84 -16.99
CA GLN A 129 -3.56 -14.20 -17.40
C GLN A 129 -5.01 -14.56 -17.09
N GLY A 130 -5.63 -13.97 -16.07
CA GLY A 130 -7.03 -14.22 -15.69
C GLY A 130 -8.10 -13.56 -16.58
N SER A 131 -7.70 -12.81 -17.62
CA SER A 131 -8.63 -12.08 -18.51
C SER A 131 -8.91 -12.75 -19.85
N SER A 132 -8.18 -13.82 -20.21
CA SER A 132 -8.53 -14.74 -21.30
C SER A 132 -8.83 -16.13 -20.70
N MET A 133 -10.11 -16.44 -20.51
CA MET A 133 -10.50 -17.80 -20.17
C MET A 133 -10.61 -18.58 -21.49
N PHE A 134 -9.69 -19.50 -21.71
CA PHE A 134 -9.81 -20.46 -22.80
C PHE A 134 -10.85 -21.52 -22.40
N ALA A 135 -12.00 -21.54 -23.07
CA ALA A 135 -12.96 -22.63 -22.94
C ALA A 135 -12.73 -23.65 -24.05
N ALA A 136 -12.92 -24.94 -23.75
CA ALA A 136 -13.03 -25.96 -24.78
C ALA A 136 -14.47 -25.98 -25.28
N ALA A 137 -14.67 -25.72 -26.57
CA ALA A 137 -15.95 -25.95 -27.22
C ALA A 137 -16.25 -27.46 -27.24
N ALA A 138 -17.53 -27.83 -27.38
CA ALA A 138 -17.96 -29.24 -27.39
C ALA A 138 -17.32 -30.06 -28.53
N ASP A 139 -16.75 -29.40 -29.53
CA ASP A 139 -16.00 -29.98 -30.65
C ASP A 139 -14.47 -30.05 -30.41
N GLY A 140 -14.01 -29.72 -29.20
CA GLY A 140 -12.60 -29.77 -28.81
C GLY A 140 -11.76 -28.54 -29.20
N ARG A 141 -12.35 -27.49 -29.80
CA ARG A 141 -11.61 -26.27 -30.11
C ARG A 141 -11.44 -25.37 -28.90
N VAL A 142 -10.26 -24.78 -28.77
CA VAL A 142 -9.96 -23.79 -27.72
C VAL A 142 -10.48 -22.42 -28.17
N VAL A 143 -11.43 -21.84 -27.43
CA VAL A 143 -12.01 -20.51 -27.71
C VAL A 143 -11.72 -19.54 -26.57
N GLU A 144 -11.30 -18.33 -26.90
CA GLU A 144 -11.09 -17.25 -25.94
C GLU A 144 -12.44 -16.65 -25.52
N VAL A 145 -12.82 -16.85 -24.26
CA VAL A 145 -14.05 -16.28 -23.70
C VAL A 145 -13.70 -15.02 -22.91
N ARG A 146 -14.06 -13.86 -23.46
CA ARG A 146 -14.09 -12.61 -22.70
C ARG A 146 -15.22 -12.67 -21.68
N ARG A 147 -14.92 -12.43 -20.40
CA ARG A 147 -15.96 -12.20 -19.38
C ARG A 147 -16.80 -10.99 -19.79
N SER A 148 -17.98 -11.20 -20.37
CA SER A 148 -19.00 -10.17 -20.40
C SER A 148 -19.56 -10.04 -18.98
N SER A 149 -19.55 -8.82 -18.46
CA SER A 149 -19.99 -8.47 -17.10
C SER A 149 -21.48 -8.72 -16.83
N ARG A 150 -22.21 -9.39 -17.74
CA ARG A 150 -23.66 -9.60 -17.72
C ARG A 150 -24.11 -10.91 -17.07
N ALA A 151 -23.20 -11.75 -16.57
CA ALA A 151 -23.56 -13.04 -15.95
C ALA A 151 -24.00 -12.96 -14.47
N ARG A 152 -24.17 -11.75 -13.88
CA ARG A 152 -24.55 -11.59 -12.46
C ARG A 152 -26.05 -11.37 -12.19
N LEU A 153 -26.92 -11.42 -13.19
CA LEU A 153 -28.34 -11.01 -13.04
C LEU A 153 -29.40 -12.11 -13.23
N TRP A 154 -29.07 -13.39 -13.18
CA TRP A 154 -30.08 -14.45 -13.19
C TRP A 154 -29.95 -15.35 -11.96
N ARG A 155 -30.53 -14.90 -10.84
CA ARG A 155 -30.92 -15.76 -9.70
C ARG A 155 -32.17 -15.25 -8.96
N GLN A 156 -33.07 -14.58 -9.66
CA GLN A 156 -34.43 -14.33 -9.19
C GLN A 156 -35.33 -14.53 -10.40
N ASP A 157 -36.10 -15.63 -10.38
CA ASP A 157 -37.31 -15.94 -11.19
C ASP A 157 -37.32 -17.39 -11.65
N THR A 158 -37.53 -18.33 -10.72
CA THR A 158 -38.22 -19.61 -10.99
C THR A 158 -38.77 -20.18 -9.68
N THR A 159 -39.78 -19.54 -9.10
CA THR A 159 -40.79 -20.24 -8.27
C THR A 159 -42.13 -19.55 -8.48
N HIS A 160 -42.68 -19.72 -9.67
CA HIS A 160 -44.10 -19.68 -9.90
C HIS A 160 -44.42 -20.76 -10.93
N ASP A 161 -44.97 -21.87 -10.45
CA ASP A 161 -45.95 -22.66 -11.20
C ASP A 161 -46.67 -23.57 -10.20
N GLU A 162 -47.94 -23.25 -9.97
CA GLU A 162 -48.95 -24.17 -9.46
C GLU A 162 -49.13 -25.34 -10.44
N PRO A 163 -49.48 -26.53 -9.97
CA PRO A 163 -50.26 -27.47 -10.77
C PRO A 163 -51.70 -27.57 -10.26
N ILE A 164 -52.59 -27.49 -11.24
CA ILE A 164 -54.02 -27.82 -11.22
C ILE A 164 -54.22 -29.29 -10.83
N ASP A 165 -55.07 -29.53 -9.82
CA ASP A 165 -56.29 -30.36 -9.90
C ASP A 165 -57.23 -30.03 -8.73
#